data_AF-A0A946EW39-F1
#
_entry.id   AF-A0A946EW39-F1
#
_cell.length_a   1.000
_cell.length_b   1.000
_cell.length_c   1.000
_cell.angle_alpha   90.00
_cell.angle_beta   90.00
_cell.angle_gamma   90.00
#
_symmetry.space_group_name_H-M   'P 1'
#
loop_
_entity.id
_entity.type
_entity.pdbx_description
1 polymer ?
#
loop_
_entity_poly.entity_id
_entity_poly.type
_entity_poly.pdbx_seq_one_letter_code
_entity_poly.pdbx_strand_id
1 'polypeptide(L)'
;MDLKKLPELNTVEAIFEYAMNEEKDASRFYLEAAKNADDLELKQFLVGLAKMEDHHYQVLKNKLDESKANHFCIDGILSSFHEELPA
;
A
#
# COMPACT_ATOMS: atom_id res chain seq x y z
N MET A 1 9.63 -19.38 10.32
CA MET A 1 8.97 -18.20 9.76
C MET A 1 8.90 -17.19 10.88
N ASP A 2 9.83 -16.24 10.93
CA ASP A 2 9.71 -15.15 11.89
C ASP A 2 8.49 -14.33 11.50
N LEU A 3 7.39 -14.52 12.22
CA LEU A 3 6.29 -13.57 12.25
C LEU A 3 6.89 -12.29 12.86
N LYS A 4 7.51 -11.45 12.02
CA LYS A 4 7.91 -10.10 12.40
C LYS A 4 6.70 -9.49 13.10
N LYS A 5 6.90 -8.98 14.33
CA LYS A 5 5.90 -8.16 15.01
C LYS A 5 5.36 -7.17 14.00
N LEU A 6 4.07 -7.25 13.70
CA LEU A 6 3.40 -6.24 12.90
C LEU A 6 3.67 -4.90 13.59
N PRO A 7 4.12 -3.87 12.85
CA PRO A 7 4.20 -2.53 13.43
C PRO A 7 2.83 -2.16 14.01
N GLU A 8 2.81 -1.36 15.07
CA GLU A 8 1.55 -0.79 15.56
C GLU A 8 1.03 0.20 14.50
N LEU A 9 0.16 -0.30 13.63
CA LEU A 9 -0.47 0.46 12.56
C LEU A 9 -1.79 1.02 13.09
N ASN A 10 -1.75 2.28 13.53
CA ASN A 10 -2.86 2.92 14.24
C ASN A 10 -3.76 3.78 13.35
N THR A 11 -3.44 3.90 12.06
CA THR A 11 -4.24 4.65 11.07
C THR A 11 -4.45 3.83 9.81
N VAL A 12 -5.55 4.13 9.10
CA VAL A 12 -5.86 3.50 7.81
C VAL A 12 -4.77 3.81 6.78
N GLU A 13 -4.24 5.03 6.81
CA GLU A 13 -3.12 5.46 5.96
C GLU A 13 -1.86 4.62 6.21
N ALA A 14 -1.51 4.36 7.48
CA ALA A 14 -0.35 3.55 7.83
C ALA A 14 -0.52 2.09 7.37
N ILE A 15 -1.75 1.56 7.41
CA ILE A 15 -2.05 0.22 6.91
C ILE A 15 -1.85 0.14 5.40
N PHE A 16 -2.34 1.12 4.64
CA PHE A 16 -2.11 1.17 3.19
C PHE A 16 -0.63 1.34 2.85
N GLU A 17 0.09 2.22 3.55
CA GLU A 17 1.53 2.43 3.33
C GLU A 17 2.34 1.16 3.63
N TYR A 18 1.97 0.43 4.68
CA TYR A 18 2.56 -0.88 4.99
C TYR A 18 2.29 -1.89 3.87
N ALA A 19 1.03 -2.08 3.47
CA ALA A 19 0.66 -3.01 2.41
C ALA A 19 1.38 -2.69 1.08
N MET A 20 1.47 -1.41 0.71
CA MET A 20 2.20 -0.96 -0.47
C MET A 20 3.69 -1.32 -0.45
N ASN A 21 4.33 -1.35 0.71
CA ASN A 21 5.72 -1.79 0.83
C ASN A 21 5.84 -3.31 0.67
N GLU A 22 4.91 -4.07 1.23
CA GLU A 22 4.87 -5.52 1.05
C GLU A 22 4.69 -5.89 -0.44
N GLU A 23 3.80 -5.20 -1.18
CA GLU A 23 3.64 -5.44 -2.63
C GLU A 23 4.93 -5.13 -3.42
N LYS A 24 5.64 -4.05 -3.07
CA LYS A 24 6.93 -3.71 -3.69
C LYS A 24 7.99 -4.78 -3.41
N ASP A 25 8.03 -5.29 -2.19
CA ASP A 25 8.99 -6.30 -1.80
C ASP A 25 8.66 -7.66 -2.44
N ALA A 26 7.39 -8.01 -2.58
CA ALA A 26 6.93 -9.17 -3.33
C ALA A 26 7.29 -9.08 -4.82
N SER A 27 6.99 -7.95 -5.47
CA SER A 27 7.38 -7.68 -6.88
C SER A 27 8.89 -7.87 -7.08
N ARG A 28 9.70 -7.25 -6.22
CA ARG A 28 11.16 -7.38 -6.24
C ARG A 28 11.59 -8.84 -6.04
N PHE A 29 11.01 -9.54 -5.08
CA PHE A 29 11.31 -10.94 -4.79
C PHE A 29 11.08 -11.82 -6.02
N TYR A 30 9.94 -11.67 -6.69
CA TYR A 30 9.63 -12.46 -7.89
C TYR A 30 10.56 -12.10 -9.07
N LEU A 31 10.93 -10.83 -9.24
CA LEU A 31 11.90 -10.43 -10.27
C LEU A 31 13.30 -11.01 -10.01
N GLU A 32 13.78 -11.00 -8.76
CA GLU A 32 15.06 -11.63 -8.41
C GLU A 32 15.00 -13.16 -8.58
N ALA A 33 13.88 -13.80 -8.20
CA ALA A 33 13.67 -15.21 -8.46
C ALA A 33 13.68 -15.53 -9.96
N ALA A 34 13.03 -14.70 -10.78
CA ALA A 34 12.98 -14.87 -12.23
C ALA A 34 14.37 -14.77 -12.87
N LYS A 35 15.26 -13.91 -12.36
CA LYS A 35 16.65 -13.79 -12.84
C LYS A 35 17.45 -15.09 -12.64
N ASN A 36 17.16 -15.81 -11.56
CA ASN A 36 17.84 -17.06 -11.20
C ASN A 36 17.15 -18.31 -11.78
N ALA A 37 16.04 -18.16 -12.51
CA ALA A 37 15.34 -19.27 -13.14
C ALA A 37 15.95 -19.63 -14.49
N ASP A 38 16.36 -20.89 -14.65
CA ASP A 38 16.86 -21.45 -15.91
C ASP A 38 15.73 -21.82 -16.88
N ASP A 39 14.61 -22.27 -16.34
CA ASP A 39 13.42 -22.63 -17.12
C ASP A 39 12.66 -21.38 -17.59
N LEU A 40 12.32 -21.35 -18.89
CA LEU A 40 11.68 -20.19 -19.52
C LEU A 40 10.23 -19.99 -19.05
N GLU A 41 9.49 -21.07 -18.84
CA GLU A 41 8.10 -21.02 -18.39
C GLU A 41 8.03 -20.49 -16.96
N LEU A 42 8.90 -21.00 -16.08
CA LEU A 42 9.05 -20.52 -14.71
C LEU A 42 9.46 -19.04 -14.66
N LYS A 43 10.40 -18.61 -15.52
CA LYS A 43 10.80 -17.20 -15.62
C LYS A 43 9.62 -16.32 -16.01
N GLN A 44 8.83 -16.73 -16.99
CA GLN A 44 7.64 -15.98 -17.43
C GLN A 44 6.57 -15.93 -16.34
N PHE A 45 6.35 -17.03 -15.62
CA PHE A 45 5.42 -17.10 -14.50
C PHE A 45 5.80 -16.12 -13.38
N LEU A 46 7.07 -16.13 -12.95
CA LEU A 46 7.58 -15.24 -11.91
C LEU A 46 7.49 -13.76 -12.33
N VAL A 47 7.81 -13.43 -13.59
CA VAL A 47 7.60 -12.08 -14.13
C VAL A 47 6.11 -11.71 -14.14
N GLY A 48 5.22 -12.67 -14.39
CA GLY A 48 3.78 -12.49 -14.30
C GLY A 48 3.32 -12.13 -12.89
N LEU A 49 3.84 -12.82 -11.87
CA LEU A 49 3.56 -12.51 -10.47
C LEU A 49 4.05 -11.11 -10.10
N ALA A 50 5.27 -10.73 -10.48
CA ALA A 50 5.79 -9.38 -10.23
C ALA A 50 4.87 -8.28 -10.80
N LYS A 51 4.37 -8.46 -12.03
CA LYS A 51 3.42 -7.53 -12.65
C LYS A 51 2.07 -7.46 -11.92
N MET A 52 1.65 -8.56 -11.31
CA MET A 52 0.42 -8.60 -10.51
C MET A 52 0.58 -7.76 -9.24
N GLU A 53 1.71 -7.89 -8.54
CA GLU A 53 1.99 -7.08 -7.34
C GLU A 53 2.15 -5.60 -7.68
N ASP A 54 2.73 -5.26 -8.85
CA ASP A 54 2.77 -3.88 -9.33
C ASP A 54 1.35 -3.31 -9.54
N HIS A 55 0.40 -4.12 -10.03
CA HIS A 55 -1.00 -3.72 -10.14
C HIS A 55 -1.66 -3.55 -8.77
N HIS A 56 -1.45 -4.49 -7.83
CA HIS A 56 -1.94 -4.38 -6.46
C HIS A 56 -1.43 -3.10 -5.78
N TYR A 57 -0.15 -2.76 -5.97
CA TYR A 57 0.43 -1.51 -5.49
C TYR A 57 -0.34 -0.28 -5.99
N GLN A 58 -0.69 -0.21 -7.28
CA GLN A 58 -1.45 0.93 -7.83
C GLN A 58 -2.85 1.01 -7.23
N VAL A 59 -3.53 -0.12 -7.05
CA VAL A 59 -4.85 -0.17 -6.41
C VAL A 59 -4.77 0.37 -4.97
N LEU A 60 -3.79 -0.08 -4.18
CA LEU A 60 -3.58 0.39 -2.81
C LEU A 60 -3.23 1.88 -2.76
N LYS A 61 -2.38 2.35 -3.68
CA LYS A 61 -2.03 3.77 -3.79
C LYS A 61 -3.28 4.63 -4.03
N ASN A 62 -4.14 4.22 -4.97
CA ASN A 62 -5.38 4.95 -5.25
C ASN A 62 -6.29 5.00 -4.03
N LYS A 63 -6.38 3.91 -3.26
CA LYS A 63 -7.18 3.85 -2.03
C LYS A 63 -6.61 4.73 -0.91
N LEU A 64 -5.29 4.81 -0.78
CA LEU A 64 -4.63 5.73 0.14
C LEU A 64 -4.93 7.19 -0.23
N ASP A 65 -4.82 7.53 -1.51
CA ASP A 65 -5.10 8.88 -2.01
C ASP A 65 -6.58 9.27 -1.76
N GLU A 66 -7.52 8.33 -1.99
CA GLU A 66 -8.94 8.49 -1.64
C GLU A 66 -9.14 8.70 -0.12
N SER A 67 -8.46 7.93 0.74
CA SER A 67 -8.53 8.06 2.20
C SER A 67 -8.08 9.45 2.66
N LYS A 68 -6.92 9.91 2.16
CA LYS A 68 -6.34 11.22 2.50
C LYS A 68 -7.26 12.37 2.06
N ALA A 69 -7.87 12.27 0.87
CA ALA A 69 -8.83 13.26 0.39
C ALA A 69 -10.08 13.33 1.28
N ASN A 70 -10.63 12.19 1.67
CA ASN A 70 -11.80 12.13 2.54
C ASN A 70 -11.51 12.71 3.94
N HIS A 71 -10.35 12.39 4.52
CA HIS A 71 -9.90 12.94 5.79
C HIS A 71 -9.80 14.47 5.73
N PHE A 72 -9.17 15.01 4.67
CA PHE A 72 -9.04 16.46 4.47
C PHE A 72 -10.40 17.17 4.35
N CYS A 73 -11.36 16.59 3.62
CA CYS A 73 -12.71 17.17 3.51
C CYS A 73 -13.43 17.21 4.86
N ILE A 74 -13.32 16.15 5.66
CA ILE A 74 -13.92 16.09 6.99
C ILE A 74 -13.30 17.16 7.89
N ASP A 75 -11.98 17.27 7.92
CA ASP A 75 -11.28 18.27 8.73
C ASP A 75 -11.69 19.71 8.38
N GLY A 76 -11.80 20.03 7.09
CA GLY A 76 -12.24 21.35 6.64
C GLY A 76 -13.70 21.68 7.00
N ILE A 77 -14.58 20.68 6.94
CA ILE A 77 -15.97 20.82 7.38
C ILE A 77 -16.01 21.03 8.90
N LEU A 78 -15.31 20.21 9.67
CA LEU A 78 -15.29 20.32 11.14
C LEU A 78 -14.67 21.64 11.61
N SER A 79 -13.61 22.12 10.96
CA SER A 79 -13.04 23.43 11.27
C SER A 79 -14.02 24.57 11.01
N SER A 80 -14.93 24.42 10.04
CA SER A 80 -15.96 25.41 9.72
C SER A 80 -17.06 25.52 10.80
N PHE A 81 -17.20 24.50 11.66
CA PHE A 81 -18.16 24.52 12.78
C PHE A 81 -17.57 25.04 14.10
N HIS A 82 -16.28 25.39 14.14
CA HIS A 82 -15.60 25.90 15.34
C HIS A 82 -15.33 27.41 15.32
N GLU A 83 -16.27 28.23 14.83
CA GLU A 83 -16.32 29.67 15.12
C GLU A 83 -17.51 30.01 16.03
N GLU A 84 -17.17 30.66 17.15
CA GLU A 84 -18.01 31.32 18.16
C GLU A 84 -18.71 30.45 19.23
N LEU A 85 -17.96 30.11 20.29
CA LEU A 85 -18.52 30.10 21.65
C LEU A 85 -18.14 31.43 22.33
N PRO A 86 -19.06 32.39 22.48
CA PRO A 86 -18.82 33.54 23.33
C PRO A 86 -18.79 33.10 24.80
N ALA A 87 -17.81 33.59 25.55
CA ALA A 87 -17.78 33.58 27.02
C ALA A 87 -18.62 34.73 27.58
#